data_AF-A0A7V9LFE0-F1
#
_entry.id   AF-A0A7V9LFE0-F1
#
_cell.length_a   1.000
_cell.length_b   1.000
_cell.length_c   1.000
_cell.angle_alpha   90.00
_cell.angle_beta   90.00
_cell.angle_gamma   90.00
#
_symmetry.space_group_name_H-M   'P 1'
#
loop_
_entity.id
_entity.type
_entity.pdbx_description
1 polymer ?
#
loop_
_entity_poly.entity_id
_entity_poly.type
_entity_poly.pdbx_seq_one_letter_code
_entity_poly.pdbx_strand_id
1 'polypeptide(L)'
;MIEDAPNGVASEPVNDGAGSLVADGDRLSLGVAARLSRYLQVLTQARKMGVDTISSQELSDYTHVNSTQIRRDLSGFGKFGKRGVGYNVDSLVREIRKILRTAGQHNIA
;
A
#
# COMPACT_ATOMS: atom_id res chain seq x y z
N MET A 1 7.43 24.18 45.08
CA MET A 1 6.89 22.87 45.47
C MET A 1 6.32 22.25 44.20
N ILE A 2 7.14 21.39 43.56
CA ILE A 2 6.81 20.18 42.78
C ILE A 2 5.76 20.37 41.67
N GLU A 3 6.16 20.60 40.41
CA GLU A 3 6.42 19.58 39.36
C GLU A 3 5.23 18.64 39.09
N ASP A 4 4.52 18.86 37.98
CA ASP A 4 3.89 17.79 37.20
C ASP A 4 3.60 18.26 35.76
N ALA A 5 4.64 18.18 34.91
CA ALA A 5 4.49 17.73 33.53
C ALA A 5 5.03 16.29 33.54
N PRO A 6 4.45 15.31 32.80
CA PRO A 6 4.67 15.28 31.35
C PRO A 6 3.62 14.51 30.50
N ASN A 7 3.51 14.90 29.22
CA ASN A 7 3.48 14.05 28.01
C ASN A 7 2.71 14.79 26.92
N GLY A 8 3.33 15.27 25.83
CA GLY A 8 4.38 14.58 25.08
C GLY A 8 3.77 13.59 24.08
N VAL A 9 2.79 14.01 23.28
CA VAL A 9 2.47 13.32 22.02
C VAL A 9 3.43 13.81 20.94
N ALA A 10 4.67 13.36 21.04
CA ALA A 10 5.59 13.28 19.92
C ALA A 10 5.48 11.86 19.35
N SER A 11 4.78 11.71 18.22
CA SER A 11 4.76 10.54 17.32
C SER A 11 3.89 10.96 16.14
N GLU A 12 4.33 11.10 14.89
CA GLU A 12 5.47 10.51 14.20
C GLU A 12 5.99 11.50 13.14
N PRO A 13 7.26 11.40 12.71
CA PRO A 13 7.70 12.14 11.54
C PRO A 13 6.85 11.73 10.33
N VAL A 14 6.20 12.70 9.71
CA VAL A 14 5.72 12.54 8.34
C VAL A 14 6.95 12.23 7.49
N ASN A 15 7.12 10.94 7.17
CA ASN A 15 8.17 10.51 6.27
C ASN A 15 7.79 11.01 4.88
N ASP A 16 8.27 12.21 4.54
CA ASP A 16 8.39 12.74 3.19
C ASP A 16 9.36 11.86 2.41
N GLY A 17 8.92 10.63 2.12
CA GLY A 17 9.58 9.70 1.23
C GLY A 17 9.45 10.21 -0.19
N ALA A 18 10.25 11.22 -0.50
CA ALA A 18 10.64 11.60 -1.84
C ALA A 18 11.15 10.35 -2.58
N GLY A 19 10.33 9.84 -3.48
CA GLY A 19 10.66 8.75 -4.38
C GLY A 19 10.22 9.14 -5.77
N SER A 20 11.15 9.75 -6.50
CA SER A 20 11.06 10.10 -7.92
C SER A 20 10.30 9.05 -8.73
N LEU A 21 9.19 9.44 -9.32
CA LEU A 21 8.49 8.62 -10.30
C LEU A 21 9.00 9.04 -11.65
N VAL A 22 10.16 8.51 -11.99
CA VAL A 22 10.48 8.29 -13.38
C VAL A 22 9.50 7.23 -13.87
N ALA A 23 8.62 7.66 -14.78
CA ALA A 23 7.75 6.80 -15.54
C ALA A 23 8.60 5.99 -16.53
N ASP A 24 9.15 4.87 -16.07
CA ASP A 24 9.73 3.85 -16.95
C ASP A 24 9.06 2.52 -16.63
N GLY A 25 8.14 2.13 -17.50
CA GLY A 25 7.20 1.03 -17.34
C GLY A 25 7.80 -0.38 -17.37
N ASP A 26 9.00 -0.59 -16.82
CA ASP A 26 9.65 -1.90 -16.87
C ASP A 26 10.46 -2.31 -15.63
N ARG A 27 10.51 -1.48 -14.57
CA ARG A 27 11.16 -1.85 -13.31
C ARG A 27 10.30 -1.51 -12.12
N LEU A 28 9.72 -2.54 -11.50
CA LEU A 28 9.11 -2.41 -10.18
C LEU A 28 10.19 -1.95 -9.19
N SER A 29 10.14 -0.69 -8.75
CA SER A 29 11.05 -0.21 -7.72
C SER A 29 10.92 -1.07 -6.45
N LEU A 30 12.05 -1.43 -5.83
CA LEU A 30 12.11 -2.24 -4.61
C LEU A 30 11.18 -1.69 -3.51
N GLY A 31 11.06 -0.36 -3.41
CA GLY A 31 10.15 0.30 -2.47
C GLY A 31 8.67 0.04 -2.77
N VAL A 32 8.28 -0.04 -4.04
CA VAL A 32 6.90 -0.36 -4.44
C VAL A 32 6.60 -1.83 -4.19
N ALA A 33 7.54 -2.74 -4.49
CA ALA A 33 7.39 -4.18 -4.22
C ALA A 33 7.16 -4.48 -2.73
N ALA A 34 7.91 -3.81 -1.85
CA ALA A 34 7.73 -3.92 -0.40
C ALA A 34 6.35 -3.43 0.06
N ARG A 35 5.87 -2.29 -0.47
CA ARG A 35 4.52 -1.77 -0.16
C ARG A 35 3.42 -2.69 -0.69
N LEU A 36 3.54 -3.19 -1.93
CA LEU A 36 2.60 -4.17 -2.49
C LEU A 36 2.51 -5.44 -1.63
N SER A 37 3.63 -5.90 -1.09
CA SER A 37 3.65 -7.05 -0.17
C SER A 37 2.88 -6.76 1.13
N ARG A 38 3.02 -5.54 1.68
CA ARG A 38 2.24 -5.11 2.85
C ARG A 38 0.75 -4.99 2.54
N TYR A 39 0.38 -4.44 1.38
CA TYR A 39 -1.02 -4.41 0.94
C TYR A 39 -1.59 -5.82 0.83
N LEU A 40 -0.83 -6.76 0.26
CA LEU A 40 -1.25 -8.16 0.11
C LEU A 40 -1.55 -8.84 1.45
N GLN A 41 -0.80 -8.52 2.51
CA GLN A 41 -1.05 -9.05 3.85
C GLN A 41 -2.40 -8.56 4.39
N VAL A 42 -2.64 -7.24 4.34
CA VAL A 42 -3.90 -6.62 4.79
C VAL A 42 -5.09 -7.14 3.99
N LEU A 43 -4.97 -7.20 2.66
CA LEU A 43 -6.02 -7.70 1.80
C LEU A 43 -6.33 -9.19 2.01
N THR A 44 -5.31 -9.99 2.29
CA THR A 44 -5.51 -11.41 2.63
C THR A 44 -6.27 -11.54 3.95
N GLN A 45 -6.00 -10.67 4.92
CA GLN A 45 -6.74 -10.64 6.17
C GLN A 45 -8.18 -10.15 5.96
N ALA A 46 -8.38 -9.07 5.21
CA ALA A 46 -9.70 -8.55 4.83
C ALA A 46 -10.56 -9.64 4.17
N ARG A 47 -9.98 -10.40 3.23
CA ARG A 47 -10.66 -11.52 2.59
C ARG A 47 -11.08 -12.61 3.60
N LYS A 48 -10.21 -12.97 4.54
CA LYS A 48 -10.54 -13.96 5.58
C LYS A 48 -11.68 -13.48 6.49
N MET A 49 -11.82 -12.18 6.66
CA MET A 49 -12.90 -11.55 7.43
C MET A 49 -14.20 -11.38 6.62
N GLY A 50 -14.24 -11.82 5.36
CA GLY A 50 -15.41 -11.67 4.49
C GLY A 50 -15.62 -10.24 3.97
N VAL A 51 -14.57 -9.41 3.95
CA VAL A 51 -14.63 -8.06 3.38
C VAL A 51 -14.51 -8.15 1.86
N ASP A 52 -15.55 -7.72 1.16
CA ASP A 52 -15.59 -7.73 -0.31
C ASP A 52 -14.85 -6.54 -0.95
N THR A 53 -14.92 -5.38 -0.29
CA THR A 53 -14.37 -4.11 -0.79
C THR A 53 -13.61 -3.38 0.29
N ILE A 54 -12.47 -2.79 -0.07
CA ILE A 54 -11.65 -1.97 0.82
C ILE A 54 -11.26 -0.66 0.13
N SER A 55 -11.28 0.44 0.86
CA SER A 55 -10.87 1.74 0.38
C SER A 55 -9.35 1.95 0.52
N SER A 56 -8.82 2.96 -0.19
CA SER A 56 -7.43 3.40 0.00
C SER A 56 -7.19 4.00 1.39
N GLN A 57 -8.24 4.52 2.04
CA GLN A 57 -8.14 5.06 3.39
C GLN A 57 -8.01 3.93 4.41
N GLU A 58 -8.88 2.92 4.33
CA GLU A 58 -8.77 1.74 5.20
C GLU A 58 -7.42 1.03 5.03
N LEU A 59 -6.95 0.86 3.78
CA LEU A 59 -5.60 0.34 3.54
C LEU A 59 -4.51 1.21 4.18
N SER A 60 -4.66 2.53 4.17
CA SER A 60 -3.71 3.45 4.82
C SER A 60 -3.63 3.19 6.32
N ASP A 61 -4.78 3.02 6.96
CA ASP A 61 -4.88 2.82 8.41
C ASP A 61 -4.19 1.53 8.87
N TYR A 62 -4.22 0.46 8.05
CA TYR A 62 -3.53 -0.79 8.36
C TYR A 62 -2.07 -0.83 7.91
N THR A 63 -1.68 -0.08 6.88
CA THR A 63 -0.36 -0.22 6.23
C THR A 63 0.61 0.90 6.59
N HIS A 64 0.09 1.97 7.22
CA HIS A 64 0.79 3.23 7.49
C HIS A 64 1.32 3.89 6.20
N VAL A 65 0.67 3.63 5.06
CA VAL A 65 0.98 4.26 3.78
C VAL A 65 -0.14 5.21 3.41
N ASN A 66 0.19 6.46 3.10
CA ASN A 66 -0.80 7.46 2.72
C ASN A 66 -1.70 6.97 1.57
N SER A 67 -3.01 7.17 1.70
CA SER A 67 -4.02 6.80 0.70
C SER A 67 -3.72 7.33 -0.71
N THR A 68 -3.06 8.49 -0.82
CA THR A 68 -2.58 9.07 -2.09
C THR A 68 -1.49 8.20 -2.73
N GLN A 69 -0.53 7.73 -1.93
CA GLN A 69 0.54 6.87 -2.41
C GLN A 69 -0.01 5.48 -2.78
N ILE A 70 -0.94 4.92 -1.99
CA ILE A 70 -1.63 3.67 -2.32
C ILE A 70 -2.33 3.79 -3.68
N ARG A 71 -3.10 4.87 -3.90
CA ARG A 71 -3.76 5.11 -5.19
C ARG A 71 -2.77 5.18 -6.34
N ARG A 72 -1.61 5.81 -6.12
CA ARG A 72 -0.57 5.97 -7.13
C ARG A 72 0.13 4.65 -7.46
N ASP A 73 0.51 3.90 -6.43
CA ASP A 73 1.08 2.56 -6.58
C ASP A 73 0.12 1.68 -7.38
N LEU A 74 -1.15 1.62 -6.99
CA LEU A 74 -2.15 0.81 -7.68
C LEU A 74 -2.41 1.32 -9.11
N SER A 75 -2.58 2.63 -9.32
CA SER A 75 -2.84 3.18 -10.66
C SER A 75 -1.70 2.90 -11.65
N GLY A 76 -0.47 2.69 -11.16
CA GLY A 76 0.67 2.31 -12.00
C GLY A 76 0.58 0.91 -12.61
N PHE A 77 -0.21 0.00 -12.04
CA PHE A 77 -0.31 -1.39 -12.51
C PHE A 77 -1.63 -1.74 -13.19
N GLY A 78 -2.60 -0.82 -13.22
CA GLY A 78 -3.87 -1.05 -13.88
C GLY A 78 -5.03 -0.28 -13.27
N LYS A 79 -6.23 -0.58 -13.78
CA LYS A 79 -7.48 0.01 -13.28
C LYS A 79 -8.01 -0.82 -12.12
N PHE A 80 -7.82 -0.30 -10.90
CA PHE A 80 -8.30 -0.93 -9.68
C PHE A 80 -9.56 -0.25 -9.17
N GLY A 81 -10.63 -1.03 -9.04
CA GLY A 81 -11.88 -0.62 -8.40
C GLY A 81 -12.76 0.30 -9.24
N LYS A 82 -13.88 0.73 -8.62
CA LYS A 82 -14.82 1.70 -9.18
C LYS A 82 -14.77 2.96 -8.33
N ARG A 83 -14.73 4.13 -8.98
CA ARG A 83 -14.69 5.44 -8.30
C ARG A 83 -15.90 5.55 -7.36
N GLY A 84 -15.66 5.74 -6.07
CA GLY A 84 -16.70 5.82 -5.03
C GLY A 84 -17.10 4.50 -4.35
N VAL A 85 -16.57 3.34 -4.79
CA VAL A 85 -16.89 2.02 -4.19
C VAL A 85 -15.69 1.42 -3.46
N GLY A 86 -14.46 1.74 -3.90
CA GLY A 86 -13.24 1.14 -3.38
C GLY A 86 -12.73 0.00 -4.28
N TYR A 87 -11.82 -0.81 -3.72
CA TYR A 87 -11.17 -1.90 -4.41
C TYR A 87 -11.79 -3.23 -4.00
N ASN A 88 -12.16 -4.06 -4.97
CA ASN A 88 -12.58 -5.42 -4.67
C ASN A 88 -11.39 -6.24 -4.15
N VAL A 89 -11.53 -6.79 -2.95
CA VAL A 89 -10.43 -7.45 -2.22
C VAL A 89 -9.90 -8.65 -2.99
N ASP A 90 -10.77 -9.52 -3.50
CA ASP A 90 -10.36 -10.71 -4.25
C ASP A 90 -9.62 -10.40 -5.54
N SER A 91 -10.11 -9.43 -6.29
CA SER A 91 -9.48 -8.98 -7.54
C SER A 91 -8.14 -8.31 -7.26
N LEU A 92 -8.07 -7.45 -6.23
CA LEU A 92 -6.85 -6.75 -5.87
C LEU A 92 -5.76 -7.72 -5.37
N VAL A 93 -6.10 -8.74 -4.57
CA VAL A 93 -5.14 -9.78 -4.16
C VAL A 93 -4.59 -10.53 -5.36
N ARG A 94 -5.45 -10.93 -6.31
CA ARG A 94 -5.02 -11.66 -7.50
C ARG A 94 -4.03 -10.85 -8.32
N GLU A 95 -4.31 -9.58 -8.57
CA GLU A 95 -3.45 -8.75 -9.40
C GLU A 95 -2.13 -8.41 -8.70
N ILE A 96 -2.16 -8.07 -7.40
CA ILE A 96 -0.92 -7.81 -6.63
C ILE A 96 -0.01 -9.04 -6.62
N ARG A 97 -0.57 -10.25 -6.44
CA ARG A 97 0.21 -11.49 -6.52
C ARG A 97 0.84 -11.68 -7.90
N LYS A 98 0.11 -11.38 -8.96
CA LYS A 98 0.61 -11.46 -10.34
C LYS A 98 1.78 -10.48 -10.55
N ILE A 99 1.62 -9.23 -10.13
CA ILE A 99 2.67 -8.19 -10.22
C ILE A 99 3.93 -8.63 -9.47
N LEU A 100 3.80 -9.09 -8.22
CA LEU A 100 4.94 -9.53 -7.42
C LEU A 100 5.63 -10.77 -8.02
N ARG A 101 4.87 -11.69 -8.61
CA ARG A 101 5.43 -12.88 -9.27
C ARG A 101 6.21 -12.52 -10.54
N THR A 102 5.69 -11.61 -11.36
CA THR A 102 6.40 -11.14 -12.56
C THR A 102 7.66 -10.37 -12.16
N ALA A 103 7.58 -9.48 -11.16
CA ALA A 103 8.75 -8.73 -10.70
C ALA A 103 9.86 -9.61 -10.10
N GLY A 104 9.51 -10.71 -9.43
CA GLY A 104 10.50 -11.67 -8.92
C GLY A 104 11.25 -12.46 -9.99
N GLN A 105 10.73 -12.53 -11.23
CA GLN A 105 11.36 -13.27 -12.33
C GLN A 105 12.48 -12.47 -13.02
N HIS A 106 12.54 -11.15 -12.85
CA HIS A 106 13.53 -10.30 -13.52
C HIS A 106 14.85 -10.11 -12.73
N ASN A 107 14.97 -10.65 -11.51
CA ASN A 107 16.13 -10.45 -10.63
C ASN A 107 17.05 -11.69 -10.50
N ILE A 108 16.92 -12.67 -11.40
CA ILE A 108 17.80 -13.85 -11.43
C ILE A 108 18.54 -13.86 -12.77
N ALA A 109 19.62 -13.08 -12.84
CA ALA A 109 20.64 -13.18 -13.88
C ALA A 109 22.00 -12.88 -13.25
#